data_AF-A0A1G3RC99-F1
#
_entry.id   AF-A0A1G3RC99-F1
#
_cell.length_a   1.000
_cell.length_b   1.000
_cell.length_c   1.000
_cell.angle_alpha   90.00
_cell.angle_beta   90.00
_cell.angle_gamma   90.00
#
_symmetry.space_group_name_H-M   'P 1'
#
loop_
_entity.id
_entity.type
_entity.pdbx_description
1 polymer ?
#
loop_
_entity_poly.entity_id
_entity_poly.type
_entity_poly.pdbx_seq_one_letter_code
_entity_poly.pdbx_strand_id
1 'polypeptide(L)' 'MDFKGDEIVAIYLALVEQEDRLDRFQLATLERLRSSLYGNLSVEQMEDLVESYSARLANPQV' A
#
# COMPACT_ATOMS: atom_id res chain seq x y z
N MET A 1 -2.42 -18.07 1.74
CA MET A 1 -3.11 -16.92 2.34
C MET A 1 -3.41 -16.00 1.20
N ASP A 2 -4.66 -15.95 0.75
CA ASP A 2 -5.09 -14.94 -0.22
C ASP A 2 -5.42 -13.69 0.57
N PHE A 3 -4.55 -12.68 0.47
CA PHE A 3 -4.88 -11.35 0.93
C PHE A 3 -5.95 -10.77 0.00
N LYS A 4 -7.01 -10.20 0.56
CA LYS A 4 -7.97 -9.43 -0.24
C LYS A 4 -7.26 -8.17 -0.76
N GLY A 5 -7.66 -7.65 -1.92
CA GLY A 5 -7.01 -6.48 -2.55
C GLY A 5 -6.82 -5.30 -1.58
N ASP A 6 -7.80 -5.10 -0.70
CA ASP A 6 -7.79 -4.09 0.36
C ASP A 6 -6.66 -4.26 1.39
N GLU A 7 -6.33 -5.50 1.76
CA GLU A 7 -5.27 -5.80 2.74
C GLU A 7 -3.89 -5.53 2.13
N ILE A 8 -3.72 -5.84 0.84
CA ILE A 8 -2.48 -5.60 0.09
C ILE A 8 -2.19 -4.10 0.03
N VAL A 9 -3.22 -3.31 -0.23
CA VAL A 9 -3.15 -1.84 -0.27
C VAL A 9 -2.78 -1.28 1.10
N ALA A 10 -3.45 -1.74 2.16
CA ALA A 10 -3.16 -1.26 3.52
C ALA A 10 -1.72 -1.58 3.93
N ILE A 11 -1.23 -2.77 3.58
CA ILE A 11 0.17 -3.17 3.81
C ILE A 11 1.12 -2.27 3.01
N TYR A 12 0.82 -2.01 1.74
CA TYR A 12 1.63 -1.11 0.90
C TYR A 12 1.74 0.29 1.53
N LEU A 13 0.63 0.90 1.94
CA LEU A 13 0.61 2.23 2.53
C LEU A 13 1.38 2.29 3.85
N ALA A 14 1.19 1.30 4.72
CA ALA A 14 1.91 1.22 6.00
C ALA A 14 3.43 1.06 5.80
N LEU A 15 3.86 0.33 4.77
CA LEU A 15 5.28 0.16 4.43
C LEU A 15 5.88 1.43 3.82
N VAL A 16 5.15 2.13 2.94
CA VAL A 16 5.58 3.41 2.33
C VAL A 16 5.79 4.47 3.41
N GLU A 17 4.88 4.58 4.38
CA GLU A 17 4.97 5.59 5.46
C GLU A 17 6.26 5.44 6.30
N GLN A 18 6.77 4.21 6.42
CA GLN A 18 7.97 3.91 7.21
C GLN A 18 9.16 3.44 6.37
N GLU A 19 9.19 3.77 5.07
CA GLU A 19 10.17 3.24 4.12
C GLU A 19 11.63 3.38 4.60
N ASP A 20 11.98 4.53 5.19
CA ASP A 20 13.31 4.83 5.72
C ASP A 20 13.72 3.94 6.91
N ARG A 21 12.77 3.25 7.54
CA ARG A 21 12.96 2.43 8.74
C ARG A 21 12.83 0.94 8.46
N LEU A 22 12.52 0.55 7.22
CA LEU A 22 12.32 -0.84 6.85
C LEU A 22 13.63 -1.62 6.82
N ASP A 23 13.57 -2.89 7.22
CA ASP A 23 14.66 -3.82 6.97
C ASP A 23 14.70 -4.26 5.49
N ARG A 24 15.79 -4.92 5.09
CA ARG A 24 16.00 -5.35 3.70
C ARG A 24 14.88 -6.23 3.12
N PHE A 25 14.21 -7.04 3.94
CA PHE A 25 13.16 -7.96 3.50
C PHE A 25 11.83 -7.22 3.36
N GLN A 26 11.54 -6.30 4.28
CA GLN A 26 10.39 -5.40 4.20
C GLN A 26 10.51 -4.49 2.98
N LEU A 27 11.69 -3.94 2.72
CA LEU A 27 11.97 -3.09 1.57
C LEU A 27 11.82 -3.86 0.25
N ALA A 28 12.32 -5.10 0.18
CA ALA A 28 12.10 -5.98 -0.97
C ALA A 28 10.61 -6.33 -1.18
N THR A 29 9.84 -6.42 -0.09
CA THR A 29 8.38 -6.64 -0.17
C THR A 29 7.67 -5.39 -0.68
N LEU A 30 8.03 -4.22 -0.16
CA LEU A 30 7.51 -2.93 -0.62
C LEU A 30 7.74 -2.74 -2.13
N GLU A 31 8.93 -3.03 -2.64
CA GLU A 31 9.22 -2.92 -4.08
C GLU A 31 8.36 -3.86 -4.94
N ARG A 32 8.10 -5.08 -4.47
CA ARG A 32 7.21 -6.01 -5.17
C ARG A 32 5.78 -5.51 -5.19
N LEU A 33 5.30 -4.99 -4.07
CA LEU A 33 3.97 -4.39 -3.97
C LEU A 33 3.85 -3.18 -4.89
N ARG A 34 4.84 -2.29 -4.87
CA ARG A 34 4.95 -1.12 -5.74
C ARG A 34 4.86 -1.52 -7.20
N SER A 35 5.70 -2.47 -7.65
CA SER A 35 5.70 -2.95 -9.03
C SER A 35 4.36 -3.59 -9.43
N SER A 36 3.73 -4.35 -8.54
CA SER A 36 2.43 -4.96 -8.80
C SER A 36 1.32 -3.92 -8.91
N LEU A 37 1.31 -2.90 -8.05
CA LEU A 37 0.27 -1.86 -8.05
C LEU A 37 0.41 -0.96 -9.29
N TYR A 38 1.60 -0.42 -9.55
CA TYR A 38 1.85 0.41 -10.73
C TYR A 38 1.76 -0.35 -12.06
N GLY A 39 1.91 -1.68 -12.05
CA GLY A 39 1.71 -2.51 -13.23
C GLY A 39 0.25 -2.75 -13.59
N ASN A 40 -0.68 -2.57 -12.64
CA ASN A 40 -2.10 -2.89 -12.81
C ASN A 40 -3.02 -1.67 -12.69
N LEU A 41 -2.52 -0.55 -12.15
CA LEU A 41 -3.29 0.66 -11.90
C LEU A 41 -2.69 1.85 -12.63
N SER A 42 -3.55 2.77 -13.08
CA SER A 42 -3.11 4.08 -13.54
C SER A 42 -2.60 4.93 -12.37
N VAL A 43 -1.89 6.02 -12.68
CA VAL A 43 -1.44 6.98 -11.67
C VAL A 43 -2.62 7.57 -10.90
N GLU A 44 -3.69 7.92 -11.60
CA GLU A 44 -4.92 8.48 -11.01
C GLU A 44 -5.59 7.47 -10.07
N GLN A 45 -5.67 6.20 -10.49
CA GLN A 45 -6.19 5.12 -9.65
C GLN A 45 -5.31 4.86 -8.42
N MET A 46 -3.99 5.08 -8.52
CA MET A 46 -3.07 5.00 -7.38
C MET A 46 -3.29 6.13 -6.39
N GLU A 47 -3.49 7.35 -6.87
CA GLU A 47 -3.78 8.53 -6.04
C GLU A 47 -5.11 8.37 -5.29
N ASP A 48 -6.17 7.96 -5.99
CA ASP A 48 -7.48 7.63 -5.41
C ASP A 48 -7.35 6.56 -4.30
N LEU A 49 -6.50 5.56 -4.54
CA LEU A 49 -6.24 4.48 -3.60
C LEU A 49 -5.60 4.98 -2.30
N VAL A 50 -4.56 5.80 -2.44
CA VAL A 50 -3.86 6.42 -1.31
C VAL A 50 -4.84 7.28 -0.52
N GLU A 51 -5.64 8.11 -1.18
CA GLU A 51 -6.60 8.99 -0.52
C GLU A 51 -7.67 8.19 0.25
N SER A 52 -8.29 7.21 -0.41
CA SER A 52 -9.35 6.39 0.17
C SER A 52 -8.89 5.62 1.40
N TYR A 53 -7.71 4.99 1.34
CA TYR A 53 -7.21 4.18 2.45
C TYR A 53 -6.56 5.00 3.55
N SER A 54 -5.94 6.14 3.22
CA SER A 54 -5.45 7.07 4.25
C SER A 54 -6.61 7.61 5.09
N ALA A 55 -7.75 7.91 4.47
CA ALA A 55 -8.96 8.32 5.19
C ALA A 55 -9.49 7.21 6.12
N ARG A 56 -9.48 5.94 5.67
CA ARG A 56 -9.90 4.78 6.48
C ARG A 56 -8.92 4.47 7.61
N LEU A 57 -7.62 4.60 7.38
CA LEU A 57 -6.58 4.44 8.42
C LEU A 57 -6.68 5.53 9.49
N ALA A 58 -6.93 6.78 9.08
CA ALA A 58 -7.14 7.89 10.00
C ALA A 58 -8.44 7.75 10.81
N ASN A 59 -9.42 7.00 10.30
CA ASN A 59 -10.70 6.80 10.96
C ASN A 59 -11.17 5.33 10.87
N PRO A 60 -10.63 4.43 11.72
CA PRO A 60 -10.84 2.98 11.60
C PRO A 60 -12.28 2.50 11.85
N GLN A 61 -13.21 3.39 12.19
CA GLN A 61 -14.62 3.09 12.42
C GLN A 61 -15.51 3.32 11.17
N VAL A 62 -14.93 3.70 10.03
CA VAL A 62 -15.62 3.88 8.73
C VAL A 62 -15.42 2.68 7.81
#